data_AF-A0A7K3MUM8-F1
#
_entry.id   AF-A0A7K3MUM8-F1
#
_cell.length_a   1.000
_cell.length_b   1.000
_cell.length_c   1.000
_cell.angle_alpha   90.00
_cell.angle_beta   90.00
_cell.angle_gamma   90.00
#
_symmetry.space_group_name_H-M   'P 1'
#
loop_
_entity.id
_entity.type
_entity.pdbx_description
1 polymer ?
#
loop_
_entity_poly.entity_id
_entity_poly.type
_entity_poly.pdbx_seq_one_letter_code
_entity_poly.pdbx_strand_id
1 'polypeptide(L)'
;MSPNPDKIIEHQPDEKCVNCGKVHANESNHIVGKRQVIDIPVIKASVIEHQIYQTTCTCGYVSTGNFTADVTAPVQYGNNLISLVAYLSSRQYVPYARLAELIRSITNISMSEGTIFNLLNRAANIFLPVYEGIKEEILKATSVGGDESGIKVKKDNYWAWTWHTHQ
;
A
#
# COMPACT_ATOMS: atom_id res chain seq x y z
N MET A 1 8.95 15.04 -17.52
CA MET A 1 9.66 13.75 -17.60
C MET A 1 10.38 13.55 -16.28
N SER A 2 10.37 12.33 -15.73
CA SER A 2 11.19 11.98 -14.56
C SER A 2 12.67 12.15 -14.92
N PRO A 3 13.47 12.85 -14.10
CA PRO A 3 14.92 12.94 -14.29
C PRO A 3 15.62 11.59 -14.08
N ASN A 4 15.00 10.70 -13.29
CA ASN A 4 15.53 9.38 -12.94
C ASN A 4 14.50 8.30 -13.31
N PRO A 5 14.50 7.79 -14.56
CA PRO A 5 13.62 6.68 -14.94
C PRO A 5 14.11 5.36 -14.32
N ASP A 6 13.19 4.50 -13.91
CA ASP A 6 13.53 3.19 -13.30
C ASP A 6 14.25 2.25 -14.28
N LYS A 7 13.98 2.40 -15.58
CA LYS A 7 14.61 1.64 -16.66
C LYS A 7 14.76 2.52 -17.89
N ILE A 8 15.93 2.44 -18.54
CA ILE A 8 16.19 3.05 -19.85
C ILE A 8 16.23 1.94 -20.89
N ILE A 9 15.42 2.07 -21.94
CA ILE A 9 15.45 1.21 -23.12
C ILE A 9 15.91 2.08 -24.28
N GLU A 10 17.04 1.72 -24.87
CA GLU A 10 17.58 2.42 -26.04
C GLU A 10 17.03 1.80 -27.32
N HIS A 11 16.54 2.66 -28.21
CA HIS A 11 16.11 2.29 -29.54
C HIS A 11 17.12 2.85 -30.53
N GLN A 12 18.03 2.00 -30.99
CA GLN A 12 19.02 2.34 -32.01
C GLN A 12 18.40 2.15 -33.41
N PRO A 13 18.85 2.92 -34.42
CA PRO A 13 18.50 2.63 -35.81
C PRO A 13 19.02 1.23 -36.20
N ASP A 14 18.51 0.69 -37.32
CA ASP A 14 19.04 -0.55 -37.89
C ASP A 14 20.56 -0.46 -38.13
N GLU A 15 21.27 -1.59 -38.07
CA GLU A 15 22.74 -1.61 -38.24
C GLU A 15 23.17 -1.02 -39.59
N LYS A 16 22.34 -1.19 -40.62
CA LYS A 16 22.62 -0.72 -41.99
C LYS A 16 21.68 0.41 -42.39
N CYS A 17 22.25 1.39 -43.07
CA CYS A 17 21.51 2.50 -43.64
C CYS A 17 20.50 1.99 -44.68
N VAL A 18 19.22 2.28 -44.47
CA VAL A 18 18.12 1.89 -45.39
C VAL A 18 18.32 2.45 -46.81
N ASN A 19 19.04 3.57 -46.94
CA ASN A 19 19.28 4.20 -48.24
C ASN A 19 20.45 3.60 -49.04
N CYS A 20 21.57 3.24 -48.38
CA CYS A 20 22.79 2.82 -49.09
C CYS A 20 23.35 1.45 -48.66
N GLY A 21 22.74 0.80 -47.67
CA GLY A 21 23.11 -0.53 -47.16
C GLY A 21 24.41 -0.59 -46.36
N LYS A 22 25.13 0.53 -46.18
CA LYS A 22 26.36 0.60 -45.38
C LYS A 22 26.04 0.54 -43.89
N VAL A 23 26.95 -0.05 -43.12
CA VAL A 23 26.85 -0.13 -41.65
C VAL A 23 27.08 1.26 -41.03
N HIS A 24 26.29 1.62 -40.01
CA HIS A 24 26.47 2.86 -39.26
C HIS A 24 27.72 2.81 -38.37
N ALA A 25 28.45 3.92 -38.28
CA ALA A 25 29.54 4.05 -37.31
C ALA A 25 28.96 4.28 -35.91
N ASN A 26 29.35 3.46 -34.92
CA ASN A 26 28.80 3.53 -33.56
C ASN A 26 28.93 4.92 -32.91
N GLU A 27 29.99 5.66 -33.22
CA GLU A 27 30.26 7.00 -32.70
C GLU A 27 29.34 8.10 -33.24
N SER A 28 28.56 7.82 -34.29
CA SER A 28 27.59 8.78 -34.85
C SER A 28 26.25 8.82 -34.09
N ASN A 29 26.02 7.86 -33.19
CA ASN A 29 24.79 7.77 -32.43
C ASN A 29 24.72 8.88 -31.36
N HIS A 30 23.62 9.63 -31.37
CA HIS A 30 23.32 10.63 -30.35
C HIS A 30 21.81 10.67 -30.11
N ILE A 31 21.41 11.04 -28.89
CA ILE A 31 20.00 11.08 -28.49
C ILE A 31 19.32 12.29 -29.15
N VAL A 32 18.42 12.02 -30.09
CA VAL A 32 17.60 13.06 -30.77
C VAL A 32 16.25 13.31 -30.09
N GLY A 33 15.82 12.42 -29.20
CA GLY A 33 14.55 12.54 -28.50
C GLY A 33 14.40 11.55 -27.35
N LYS A 34 13.56 11.91 -26.38
CA LYS A 34 13.21 11.05 -25.25
C LYS A 34 11.69 10.94 -25.15
N ARG A 35 11.20 9.74 -24.82
CA ARG A 35 9.81 9.47 -24.40
C ARG A 35 9.84 8.59 -23.15
N GLN A 36 8.85 8.76 -22.27
CA GLN A 36 8.70 7.96 -21.06
C GLN A 36 7.29 7.38 -21.07
N VAL A 37 7.20 6.08 -20.79
CA VAL A 37 5.94 5.40 -20.51
C VAL A 37 5.91 5.21 -19.00
N ILE A 38 4.92 5.80 -18.35
CA ILE A 38 4.67 5.61 -16.91
C ILE A 38 3.52 4.64 -16.81
N ASP A 39 3.75 3.52 -16.14
CA ASP A 39 2.77 2.46 -15.95
C ASP A 39 2.88 1.88 -14.54
N ILE A 40 1.83 1.21 -14.07
CA ILE A 40 1.78 0.58 -12.76
C ILE A 40 1.93 -0.94 -12.96
N PRO A 41 2.83 -1.62 -12.22
CA PRO A 41 2.93 -3.07 -12.32
C PRO A 41 1.61 -3.72 -11.89
N VAL A 42 1.34 -4.93 -12.40
CA VAL A 42 0.16 -5.69 -11.99
C VAL A 42 0.22 -5.90 -10.46
N ILE A 43 -0.74 -5.30 -9.76
CA ILE A 43 -0.87 -5.42 -8.31
C ILE A 43 -1.40 -6.84 -8.02
N LYS A 44 -0.70 -7.60 -7.17
CA LYS A 44 -1.12 -8.95 -6.72
C LYS A 44 -0.78 -9.11 -5.25
N ALA A 45 -1.69 -9.70 -4.48
CA ALA A 45 -1.38 -10.09 -3.12
C ALA A 45 -0.43 -11.29 -3.09
N SER A 46 0.56 -11.26 -2.19
CA SER A 46 1.37 -12.42 -1.85
C SER A 46 0.69 -13.19 -0.72
N VAL A 47 0.44 -14.48 -0.93
CA VAL A 47 -0.12 -15.39 0.08
C VAL A 47 0.98 -16.37 0.47
N ILE A 48 1.40 -16.32 1.73
CA ILE A 48 2.40 -17.23 2.29
C ILE A 48 1.67 -18.16 3.25
N GLU A 49 1.70 -19.45 2.96
CA GLU A 49 1.16 -20.47 3.84
C GLU A 49 2.27 -20.92 4.81
N HIS A 50 1.99 -20.79 6.11
CA HIS A 50 2.87 -21.31 7.14
C HIS A 50 2.39 -22.71 7.50
N GLN A 51 3.27 -23.71 7.37
CA GLN A 51 2.97 -25.09 7.75
C GLN A 51 3.86 -25.51 8.91
N ILE A 52 3.26 -26.20 9.88
CA ILE A 52 3.98 -26.88 10.95
C ILE A 52 3.80 -28.37 10.77
N TYR A 53 4.86 -29.12 11.05
CA TYR A 53 4.85 -30.57 10.96
C TYR A 53 4.86 -31.18 12.35
N GLN A 54 4.29 -32.37 12.46
CA GLN A 54 4.38 -33.20 13.63
C GLN A 54 5.15 -34.47 13.25
N THR A 55 6.07 -34.89 14.11
CA THR A 55 6.81 -36.15 13.95
C THR A 55 6.79 -36.94 15.24
N THR A 56 6.81 -38.26 15.12
CA THR A 56 6.85 -39.18 16.26
C THR A 56 8.22 -39.84 16.28
N CYS A 57 8.94 -39.64 17.37
CA CYS A 57 10.22 -40.29 17.63
C CYS A 57 10.02 -41.80 17.82
N THR A 58 11.05 -42.60 17.54
CA THR A 58 11.05 -44.05 17.79
C THR A 58 10.82 -44.42 19.26
N CYS A 59 11.07 -43.50 20.21
CA CYS A 59 10.73 -43.68 21.62
C CYS A 59 9.25 -43.39 21.97
N GLY A 60 8.43 -42.99 21.00
CA GLY A 60 7.03 -42.63 21.17
C GLY A 60 6.77 -41.15 21.48
N TYR A 61 7.82 -40.33 21.67
CA TYR A 61 7.65 -38.88 21.90
C TYR A 61 7.19 -38.16 20.63
N VAL A 62 6.16 -37.33 20.74
CA VAL A 62 5.61 -36.52 19.64
C VAL A 62 6.17 -35.11 19.72
N SER A 63 6.81 -34.66 18.65
CA SER A 63 7.32 -33.28 18.49
C SER A 63 6.52 -32.56 17.42
N THR A 64 6.06 -31.34 17.73
CA THR A 64 5.28 -30.51 16.81
C THR A 64 5.98 -29.17 16.61
N GLY A 65 6.05 -28.70 15.36
CA GLY A 65 6.52 -27.35 15.06
C GLY A 65 5.59 -26.29 15.63
N ASN A 66 6.10 -25.07 15.84
CA ASN A 66 5.30 -23.94 16.31
C ASN A 66 5.29 -22.83 15.27
N PHE A 67 4.16 -22.12 15.17
CA PHE A 67 4.10 -20.88 14.41
C PHE A 67 4.94 -19.80 15.09
N THR A 68 5.43 -18.85 14.30
CA THR A 68 6.06 -17.63 14.81
C THR A 68 5.00 -16.72 15.46
N ALA A 69 5.43 -15.84 16.38
CA ALA A 69 4.52 -15.01 17.17
C ALA A 69 3.63 -14.07 16.34
N ASP A 70 4.02 -13.78 15.09
CA ASP A 70 3.28 -12.96 14.14
C ASP A 70 2.22 -13.73 13.36
N VAL A 71 2.24 -15.07 13.33
CA VAL A 71 1.25 -15.92 12.65
C VAL A 71 0.24 -16.43 13.68
N THR A 72 -0.82 -15.65 13.90
CA THR A 72 -1.75 -15.83 15.03
C THR A 72 -3.14 -16.31 14.63
N ALA A 73 -3.47 -16.25 13.34
CA ALA A 73 -4.76 -16.69 12.82
C ALA A 73 -4.60 -17.55 11.55
N PRO A 74 -5.57 -18.45 11.24
CA PRO A 74 -5.54 -19.26 10.02
C PRO A 74 -5.44 -18.43 8.73
N VAL A 75 -6.09 -17.26 8.72
CA VAL A 75 -5.94 -16.25 7.66
C VAL A 75 -5.79 -14.90 8.34
N GLN A 76 -4.73 -14.17 7.99
CA GLN A 76 -4.48 -12.82 8.46
C GLN A 76 -3.93 -11.95 7.34
N TYR A 77 -4.27 -10.67 7.38
CA TYR A 77 -3.85 -9.69 6.39
C TYR A 77 -2.63 -8.92 6.89
N GLY A 78 -1.63 -8.75 6.01
CA GLY A 78 -0.40 -8.04 6.32
C GLY A 78 -0.56 -6.52 6.37
N ASN A 79 0.42 -5.84 6.97
CA ASN A 79 0.39 -4.39 7.23
C ASN A 79 0.22 -3.53 5.98
N ASN A 80 0.76 -3.95 4.83
CA ASN A 80 0.61 -3.21 3.57
C ASN A 80 -0.85 -3.16 3.11
N LEU A 81 -1.58 -4.29 3.19
CA LEU A 81 -2.99 -4.33 2.82
C LEU A 81 -3.86 -3.57 3.83
N ILE A 82 -3.56 -3.69 5.13
CA ILE A 82 -4.21 -2.90 6.18
C ILE A 82 -4.06 -1.40 5.90
N SER A 83 -2.85 -0.95 5.59
CA SER A 83 -2.55 0.46 5.32
C SER A 83 -3.26 0.96 4.06
N LEU A 84 -3.31 0.15 3.01
CA LEU A 84 -4.03 0.49 1.78
C LEU A 84 -5.54 0.64 2.03
N VAL A 85 -6.15 -0.31 2.76
CA VAL A 85 -7.57 -0.25 3.14
C VAL A 85 -7.86 0.97 4.00
N ALA A 86 -7.00 1.27 4.99
CA ALA A 86 -7.13 2.44 5.85
C ALA A 86 -7.06 3.75 5.07
N TYR A 87 -6.11 3.88 4.15
CA TYR A 87 -5.98 5.07 3.31
C TYR A 87 -7.20 5.26 2.41
N LEU A 88 -7.65 4.21 1.71
CA LEU A 88 -8.79 4.29 0.79
C LEU A 88 -10.09 4.60 1.54
N SER A 89 -10.29 4.03 2.73
CA SER A 89 -11.46 4.32 3.55
C SER A 89 -11.42 5.73 4.15
N SER A 90 -10.34 6.07 4.87
CA SER A 90 -10.31 7.26 5.73
C SER A 90 -9.93 8.53 4.98
N ARG A 91 -9.12 8.43 3.92
CA ARG A 91 -8.64 9.60 3.17
C ARG A 91 -9.31 9.78 1.81
N GLN A 92 -9.65 8.67 1.15
CA GLN A 92 -10.35 8.68 -0.15
C GLN A 92 -11.87 8.47 -0.02
N TYR A 93 -12.36 8.24 1.21
CA TYR A 93 -13.79 8.11 1.54
C TYR A 93 -14.51 7.03 0.71
N VAL A 94 -13.82 5.95 0.35
CA VAL A 94 -14.40 4.85 -0.43
C VAL A 94 -15.37 4.05 0.46
N PRO A 95 -16.67 3.94 0.11
CA PRO A 95 -17.62 3.15 0.89
C PRO A 95 -17.24 1.66 0.96
N TYR A 96 -17.59 0.97 2.03
CA TYR A 96 -17.11 -0.40 2.31
C TYR A 96 -17.37 -1.40 1.17
N ALA A 97 -18.59 -1.44 0.64
CA ALA A 97 -18.93 -2.31 -0.49
C ALA A 97 -18.05 -2.02 -1.73
N ARG A 98 -17.82 -0.75 -2.03
CA ARG A 98 -16.94 -0.32 -3.15
C ARG A 98 -15.48 -0.59 -2.86
N LEU A 99 -15.07 -0.51 -1.60
CA LEU A 99 -13.70 -0.81 -1.18
C LEU A 99 -13.41 -2.32 -1.30
N ALA A 100 -14.36 -3.18 -0.92
CA ALA A 100 -14.24 -4.63 -1.12
C ALA A 100 -14.10 -4.99 -2.61
N GLU A 101 -14.93 -4.38 -3.46
CA GLU A 101 -14.85 -4.53 -4.91
C GLU A 101 -13.49 -4.05 -5.44
N LEU A 102 -13.06 -2.85 -5.07
CA LEU A 102 -11.79 -2.25 -5.51
C LEU A 102 -10.59 -3.14 -5.14
N ILE A 103 -10.53 -3.59 -3.88
CA ILE A 103 -9.43 -4.44 -3.42
C ILE A 103 -9.41 -5.76 -4.20
N ARG A 104 -10.57 -6.37 -4.46
CA ARG A 104 -10.66 -7.56 -5.29
C ARG A 104 -10.16 -7.29 -6.71
N SER A 105 -10.57 -6.18 -7.33
CA SER A 105 -10.18 -5.84 -8.69
C SER A 105 -8.67 -5.63 -8.86
N ILE A 106 -8.01 -5.02 -7.87
CA ILE A 106 -6.58 -4.71 -7.96
C ILE A 106 -5.67 -5.76 -7.32
N THR A 107 -6.16 -6.63 -6.42
CA THR A 107 -5.30 -7.61 -5.72
C THR A 107 -5.71 -9.06 -5.91
N ASN A 108 -6.90 -9.30 -6.48
CA ASN A 108 -7.59 -10.59 -6.54
C ASN A 108 -7.97 -11.19 -5.17
N ILE A 109 -7.85 -10.44 -4.07
CA ILE A 109 -8.28 -10.87 -2.74
C ILE A 109 -9.73 -10.45 -2.50
N SER A 110 -10.57 -11.43 -2.17
CA SER A 110 -11.96 -11.18 -1.77
C SER A 110 -12.05 -10.99 -0.26
N MET A 111 -12.74 -9.94 0.18
CA MET A 111 -12.98 -9.66 1.60
C MET A 111 -14.40 -9.14 1.79
N SER A 112 -14.98 -9.39 2.97
CA SER A 112 -16.30 -8.87 3.33
C SER A 112 -16.19 -7.44 3.89
N GLU A 113 -17.31 -6.73 3.97
CA GLU A 113 -17.38 -5.45 4.69
C GLU A 113 -17.00 -5.59 6.17
N GLY A 114 -17.33 -6.72 6.79
CA GLY A 114 -16.89 -7.04 8.16
C GLY A 114 -15.38 -7.21 8.28
N THR A 115 -14.73 -7.80 7.27
CA THR A 115 -13.26 -7.85 7.20
C THR A 115 -12.67 -6.44 7.10
N ILE A 116 -13.22 -5.59 6.22
CA ILE A 116 -12.77 -4.19 6.09
C ILE A 116 -12.88 -3.46 7.43
N PHE A 117 -14.02 -3.57 8.11
CA PHE A 117 -14.23 -2.99 9.43
C PHE A 117 -13.15 -3.44 10.44
N ASN A 118 -12.85 -4.74 10.49
CA ASN A 118 -11.82 -5.28 11.37
C ASN A 118 -10.41 -4.76 11.02
N LEU A 119 -10.09 -4.62 9.72
CA LEU A 119 -8.82 -4.05 9.28
C LEU A 119 -8.69 -2.58 9.67
N LEU A 120 -9.77 -1.80 9.57
CA LEU A 120 -9.79 -0.39 9.99
C LEU A 120 -9.61 -0.24 11.50
N ASN A 121 -10.23 -1.09 12.32
CA ASN A 121 -9.99 -1.10 13.77
C ASN A 121 -8.54 -1.45 14.10
N ARG A 122 -7.97 -2.43 13.40
CA ARG A 122 -6.56 -2.79 13.57
C ARG A 122 -5.64 -1.63 13.19
N ALA A 123 -5.92 -0.94 12.07
CA ALA A 123 -5.19 0.26 11.66
C ALA A 123 -5.29 1.37 12.71
N ALA A 124 -6.51 1.65 13.22
CA ALA A 124 -6.73 2.64 14.26
C ALA A 124 -5.91 2.35 15.53
N ASN A 125 -5.87 1.09 15.97
CA ASN A 125 -5.05 0.68 17.12
C ASN A 125 -3.55 0.85 16.86
N ILE A 126 -3.07 0.56 15.65
CA ILE A 126 -1.67 0.76 15.26
C ILE A 126 -1.31 2.25 15.29
N PHE A 127 -2.21 3.13 14.82
CA PHE A 127 -1.98 4.57 14.74
C PHE A 127 -2.30 5.34 16.04
N LEU A 128 -2.95 4.70 17.01
CA LEU A 128 -3.38 5.36 18.25
C LEU A 128 -2.22 6.04 19.00
N PRO A 129 -1.04 5.41 19.21
CA PRO A 129 0.07 6.07 19.90
C PRO A 129 0.58 7.32 19.16
N VAL A 130 0.54 7.30 17.81
CA VAL A 130 0.94 8.45 16.98
C VAL A 130 -0.06 9.58 17.15
N TYR A 131 -1.36 9.25 17.10
CA TYR A 131 -2.43 10.21 17.34
C TYR A 131 -2.32 10.86 18.73
N GLU A 132 -2.06 10.06 19.77
CA GLU A 132 -1.85 10.54 21.13
C GLU A 132 -0.65 11.48 21.23
N GLY A 133 0.47 11.13 20.59
CA GLY A 133 1.65 12.01 20.50
C GLY A 133 1.35 13.36 19.85
N ILE A 134 0.68 13.36 18.69
CA ILE A 134 0.26 14.60 17.99
C ILE A 134 -0.66 15.43 18.90
N LYS A 135 -1.60 14.78 19.58
CA LYS A 135 -2.52 15.46 20.51
C LYS A 135 -1.75 16.11 21.67
N GLU A 136 -0.78 15.42 22.26
CA GLU A 136 0.05 15.99 23.31
C GLU A 136 0.87 17.20 22.86
N GLU A 137 1.41 17.17 21.65
CA GLU A 137 2.14 18.30 21.06
C GLU A 137 1.24 19.51 20.87
N ILE A 138 0.04 19.31 20.33
CA ILE A 138 -0.97 20.37 20.17
C ILE A 138 -1.33 20.99 21.53
N LEU A 139 -1.50 20.18 22.58
CA LEU A 139 -1.81 20.66 23.93
C LEU A 139 -0.69 21.51 24.56
N LYS A 140 0.57 21.28 24.18
CA LYS A 140 1.74 22.00 24.68
C LYS A 140 2.06 23.26 23.86
N ALA A 141 1.41 23.46 22.71
CA ALA A 141 1.70 24.56 21.82
C ALA A 141 1.25 25.91 22.41
N THR A 142 2.05 26.96 22.18
CA THR A 142 1.73 28.33 22.63
C THR A 142 0.50 28.91 21.93
N SER A 143 0.25 28.48 20.69
CA SER A 143 -0.92 28.86 19.91
C SER A 143 -1.34 27.69 19.02
N VAL A 144 -2.64 27.58 18.81
CA VAL A 144 -3.27 26.52 18.02
C VAL A 144 -4.25 27.15 17.05
N GLY A 145 -4.17 26.77 15.78
CA GLY A 145 -5.21 27.04 14.79
C GLY A 145 -6.26 25.94 14.84
N GLY A 146 -7.53 26.32 14.76
CA GLY A 146 -8.67 25.40 14.77
C GLY A 146 -9.57 25.65 13.57
N ASP A 147 -10.01 24.58 12.92
CA ASP A 147 -11.03 24.61 11.87
C ASP A 147 -12.12 23.57 12.17
N GLU A 148 -13.36 23.94 11.89
CA GLU A 148 -14.55 23.12 12.16
C GLU A 148 -15.26 22.78 10.85
N SER A 149 -15.49 21.49 10.64
CA SER A 149 -16.21 20.97 9.49
C SER A 149 -17.43 20.17 9.93
N GLY A 150 -18.60 20.48 9.38
CA GLY A 150 -19.82 19.73 9.65
C GLY A 150 -19.76 18.33 9.03
N ILE A 151 -20.15 17.32 9.80
CA ILE A 151 -20.26 15.93 9.33
C ILE A 151 -21.66 15.37 9.63
N LYS A 152 -22.15 14.47 8.79
CA LYS A 152 -23.39 13.73 9.08
C LYS A 152 -23.05 12.35 9.59
N VAL A 153 -23.48 12.04 10.81
CA VAL A 153 -23.44 10.67 11.32
C VAL A 153 -24.87 10.17 11.34
N LYS A 154 -25.17 9.24 10.43
CA LYS A 154 -26.54 8.82 10.10
C LYS A 154 -27.38 10.02 9.64
N LYS A 155 -28.32 10.50 10.47
CA LYS A 155 -29.23 11.62 10.17
C LYS A 155 -28.91 12.87 10.97
N ASP A 156 -28.02 12.76 11.95
CA ASP A 156 -27.71 13.83 12.88
C ASP A 156 -26.46 14.58 12.42
N ASN A 157 -26.47 15.89 12.65
CA ASN A 157 -25.34 16.75 12.35
C ASN A 157 -24.36 16.73 13.53
N TYR A 158 -23.09 16.48 13.20
CA TYR A 158 -21.95 16.51 14.11
C TYR A 158 -20.90 17.47 13.57
N TRP A 159 -19.89 17.74 14.39
CA TRP A 159 -18.81 18.64 14.03
C TRP A 159 -17.47 17.93 14.20
N ALA A 160 -16.67 17.92 13.13
CA ALA A 160 -15.30 17.46 13.15
C ALA A 160 -14.39 18.68 13.32
N TRP A 161 -13.60 18.65 14.38
CA TRP A 161 -12.62 19.68 14.68
C TRP A 161 -11.25 19.22 14.22
N THR A 162 -10.52 20.12 13.58
CA THR A 162 -9.12 19.94 13.23
C THR A 162 -8.30 21.00 13.92
N TRP A 163 -7.14 20.60 14.45
CA TRP A 163 -6.22 21.49 15.14
C TRP A 163 -4.83 21.36 14.53
N HIS A 164 -4.14 22.48 14.41
CA HIS A 164 -2.77 22.52 13.94
C HIS A 164 -1.96 23.55 14.74
N THR A 165 -0.64 23.39 14.73
CA THR A 165 0.33 24.33 15.30
C THR A 165 1.04 25.07 14.16
N HIS A 166 1.79 26.13 14.46
CA HIS A 166 2.49 26.96 13.45
C HIS A 166 3.89 26.43 13.06
N GLN A 167 4.19 25.15 13.28
CA GLN A 167 5.44 24.55 12.79
C GLN A 167 5.36 24.14 11.32
#